data_AF-A0A7W6K9C3-F1
#
_entry.id   AF-A0A7W6K9C3-F1
#
_cell.length_a   1.000
_cell.length_b   1.000
_cell.length_c   1.000
_cell.angle_alpha   90.00
_cell.angle_beta   90.00
_cell.angle_gamma   90.00
#
_symmetry.space_group_name_H-M   'P 1'
#
loop_
_entity.id
_entity.type
_entity.pdbx_description
1 polymer ?
#
loop_
_entity_poly.entity_id
_entity_poly.type
_entity_poly.pdbx_seq_one_letter_code
_entity_poly.pdbx_strand_id
1 'polypeptide(L)'
;MHNIKYLVILLLFFTVMANAQESRQFTIEGKVKRPLTITLNNLSAYKPVNLDSVTIFNHLMQRKGSIRNIKGVLLKDILAKVEIEAASPKTLSEYYLIFTATDNYKVVYSWNEIFNSPTGNQLMVLSSYDTEPAKAEKGNIAIVTPSDFATGRRFVKGLSKISILQVN
;
A
#
# COMPACT_ATOMS: atom_id res chain seq x y z
N MET A 1 4.86 56.10 38.68
CA MET A 1 4.10 55.05 39.38
C MET A 1 3.15 54.36 38.40
N HIS A 2 3.31 53.04 38.21
CA HIS A 2 2.28 52.01 37.92
C HIS A 2 1.24 52.30 36.81
N ASN A 3 1.05 51.52 35.74
CA ASN A 3 0.94 50.06 35.68
C ASN A 3 1.09 49.52 34.25
N ILE A 4 2.12 48.71 34.03
CA ILE A 4 2.12 47.62 33.05
C ILE A 4 1.21 46.51 33.62
N LYS A 5 0.31 45.94 32.80
CA LYS A 5 -0.22 44.56 32.87
C LYS A 5 -1.51 44.49 32.07
N TYR A 6 -1.46 44.09 30.81
CA TYR A 6 -2.36 43.07 30.26
C TYR A 6 -1.66 42.41 29.07
N LEU A 7 -0.96 41.35 29.45
CA LEU A 7 -0.49 40.23 28.67
C LEU A 7 -1.65 39.69 27.82
N VAL A 8 -1.70 40.03 26.53
CA VAL A 8 -2.55 39.31 25.57
C VAL A 8 -1.68 38.23 24.93
N ILE A 9 -1.75 37.03 25.50
CA ILE A 9 -1.23 35.81 24.89
C ILE A 9 -2.07 35.56 23.63
N LEU A 10 -1.52 35.92 22.47
CA LEU A 10 -2.06 35.55 21.17
C LEU A 10 -1.74 34.06 20.94
N LEU A 11 -2.64 33.17 21.38
CA LEU A 11 -2.54 31.74 21.12
C LEU A 11 -2.83 31.49 19.63
N LEU A 12 -1.76 31.40 18.83
CA LEU A 12 -1.81 30.94 17.44
C LEU A 12 -2.26 29.47 17.41
N PHE A 13 -3.57 29.24 17.27
CA PHE A 13 -4.11 27.96 16.84
C PHE A 13 -3.75 27.76 15.36
N PHE A 14 -2.51 27.36 15.07
CA PHE A 14 -2.17 26.72 13.81
C PHE A 14 -2.80 25.33 13.83
N THR A 15 -4.06 25.24 13.40
CA THR A 15 -4.66 23.94 13.07
C THR A 15 -3.91 23.38 11.88
N VAL A 16 -2.97 22.46 12.12
CA VAL A 16 -2.39 21.65 11.05
C VAL A 16 -3.53 20.80 10.50
N MET A 17 -4.13 21.23 9.40
CA MET A 17 -5.01 20.38 8.62
C MET A 17 -4.14 19.27 8.05
N ALA A 18 -4.12 18.13 8.72
CA ALA A 18 -3.55 16.90 8.19
C ALA A 18 -4.42 16.47 7.00
N ASN A 19 -4.12 17.01 5.82
CA ASN A 19 -4.67 16.45 4.59
C ASN A 19 -4.15 15.02 4.49
N ALA A 20 -5.05 14.04 4.47
CA ALA A 20 -4.66 12.68 4.13
C ALA A 20 -4.02 12.73 2.74
N GLN A 21 -2.71 12.54 2.67
CA GLN A 21 -1.97 12.65 1.42
C GLN A 21 -2.46 11.54 0.49
N GLU A 22 -3.19 11.92 -0.55
CA GLU A 22 -3.68 10.96 -1.54
C GLU A 22 -2.48 10.34 -2.28
N SER A 23 -2.28 9.02 -2.18
CA SER A 23 -1.31 8.33 -3.02
C SER A 23 -1.90 8.10 -4.41
N ARG A 24 -1.39 8.86 -5.38
CA ARG A 24 -1.72 8.72 -6.81
C ARG A 24 -0.64 8.01 -7.61
N GLN A 25 0.47 7.63 -6.97
CA GLN A 25 1.54 6.88 -7.59
C GLN A 25 2.37 6.13 -6.55
N PHE A 26 3.09 5.10 -6.99
CA PHE A 26 4.12 4.44 -6.20
C PHE A 26 5.32 4.08 -7.08
N THR A 27 6.48 3.89 -6.45
CA THR A 27 7.71 3.49 -7.12
C THR A 27 8.12 2.07 -6.72
N ILE A 28 8.59 1.29 -7.68
CA ILE A 28 9.26 0.01 -7.46
C ILE A 28 10.76 0.23 -7.64
N GLU A 29 11.54 -0.02 -6.60
CA GLU A 29 12.99 0.25 -6.56
C GLU A 29 13.77 -0.80 -5.77
N GLY A 30 15.08 -0.61 -5.60
CA GLY A 30 15.97 -1.53 -4.88
C GLY A 30 16.83 -2.35 -5.84
N LYS A 31 16.90 -3.66 -5.63
CA LYS A 31 17.65 -4.62 -6.47
C LYS A 31 16.94 -4.90 -7.80
N VAL A 32 16.71 -3.86 -8.58
CA VAL A 32 16.07 -3.92 -9.90
C VAL A 32 16.97 -3.23 -10.92
N LYS A 33 16.99 -3.72 -12.15
CA LYS A 33 17.80 -3.11 -13.22
C LYS A 33 17.41 -1.66 -13.51
N ARG A 34 16.11 -1.36 -13.42
CA ARG A 34 15.53 -0.03 -13.63
C ARG A 34 14.36 0.18 -12.68
N PRO A 35 14.36 1.25 -11.86
CA PRO A 35 13.18 1.62 -11.08
C PRO A 35 11.97 1.89 -11.97
N LEU A 36 10.78 1.56 -11.49
CA LEU A 36 9.52 1.73 -12.21
C LEU A 36 8.53 2.55 -11.37
N THR A 37 8.07 3.68 -11.91
CA THR A 37 7.00 4.47 -11.30
C THR A 37 5.66 4.11 -11.93
N ILE A 38 4.67 3.82 -11.10
CA ILE A 38 3.29 3.51 -11.50
C ILE A 38 2.38 4.60 -10.95
N THR A 39 1.71 5.32 -11.83
CA THR A 39 0.63 6.24 -11.48
C THR A 39 -0.72 5.53 -11.52
N LEU A 40 -1.74 6.10 -10.88
CA LEU A 40 -3.11 5.61 -10.93
C LEU A 40 -3.60 5.42 -12.38
N ASN A 41 -3.26 6.34 -13.28
CA ASN A 41 -3.60 6.26 -14.70
C ASN A 41 -2.89 5.11 -15.42
N ASN A 42 -1.68 4.72 -15.00
CA ASN A 42 -1.00 3.58 -15.61
C ASN A 42 -1.72 2.25 -15.32
N LEU A 43 -2.51 2.16 -14.23
CA LEU A 43 -3.21 0.94 -13.87
C LEU A 43 -4.28 0.55 -14.90
N SER A 44 -4.85 1.49 -15.65
CA SER A 44 -5.85 1.19 -16.69
C SER A 44 -5.28 0.43 -17.90
N ALA A 45 -3.95 0.36 -18.03
CA ALA A 45 -3.28 -0.39 -19.08
C ALA A 45 -3.09 -1.89 -18.73
N TYR A 46 -3.43 -2.31 -17.52
CA TYR A 46 -3.36 -3.71 -17.09
C TYR A 46 -4.76 -4.33 -17.09
N LYS A 47 -4.82 -5.67 -17.06
CA LYS A 47 -6.10 -6.39 -16.99
C LYS A 47 -6.81 -6.04 -15.66
N PRO A 48 -8.05 -5.53 -15.71
CA PRO A 48 -8.78 -5.19 -14.50
C PRO A 48 -9.22 -6.45 -13.74
N VAL A 49 -9.19 -6.35 -12.41
CA VAL A 49 -9.76 -7.32 -11.49
C VAL A 49 -10.72 -6.58 -10.56
N ASN A 50 -11.94 -7.11 -10.46
CA ASN A 50 -13.00 -6.55 -9.63
C ASN A 50 -13.40 -7.57 -8.56
N LEU A 51 -13.66 -7.10 -7.35
CA LEU A 51 -14.20 -7.91 -6.26
C LEU A 51 -15.35 -7.16 -5.59
N ASP A 52 -16.41 -7.89 -5.23
CA ASP A 52 -17.59 -7.28 -4.59
C ASP A 52 -17.25 -6.74 -3.20
N SER A 53 -16.60 -7.56 -2.37
CA SER A 53 -16.17 -7.15 -1.03
C SER A 53 -15.05 -8.01 -0.46
N VAL A 54 -14.31 -7.46 0.49
CA VAL A 54 -13.34 -8.16 1.34
C VAL A 54 -13.57 -7.73 2.78
N THR A 55 -13.72 -8.70 3.69
CA THR A 55 -13.82 -8.43 5.14
C THR A 55 -12.43 -8.21 5.71
N ILE A 56 -12.29 -7.19 6.56
CA ILE A 56 -11.01 -6.84 7.18
C ILE A 56 -10.99 -7.36 8.62
N PHE A 57 -10.07 -8.28 8.90
CA PHE A 57 -9.80 -8.79 10.23
C PHE A 57 -8.50 -8.23 10.81
N ASN A 58 -8.42 -8.09 12.14
CA ASN A 58 -7.16 -7.84 12.83
C ASN A 58 -6.39 -9.15 13.11
N HIS A 59 -5.25 -9.05 13.78
CA HIS A 59 -4.41 -10.20 14.17
C HIS A 59 -5.08 -11.17 15.16
N LEU A 60 -6.18 -10.76 15.81
CA LEU A 60 -6.99 -11.60 16.70
C LEU A 60 -8.22 -12.18 15.99
N MET A 61 -8.28 -12.08 14.65
CA MET A 61 -9.43 -12.51 13.84
C MET A 61 -10.75 -11.82 14.17
N GLN A 62 -10.68 -10.62 14.78
CA GLN A 62 -11.85 -9.79 15.03
C GLN A 62 -12.14 -8.93 13.81
N ARG A 63 -13.42 -8.89 13.37
CA ARG A 63 -13.86 -8.02 12.28
C ARG A 63 -13.61 -6.55 12.65
N LYS A 64 -12.94 -5.82 11.76
CA LYS A 64 -12.70 -4.36 11.87
C LYS A 64 -13.46 -3.55 10.83
N GLY A 65 -14.02 -4.20 9.81
CA GLY A 65 -14.82 -3.57 8.77
C GLY A 65 -14.80 -4.41 7.50
N SER A 66 -15.13 -3.77 6.39
CA SER A 66 -15.02 -4.34 5.04
C SER A 66 -14.66 -3.26 4.03
N ILE A 67 -14.13 -3.69 2.89
CA ILE A 67 -14.07 -2.87 1.68
C ILE A 67 -15.00 -3.45 0.62
N ARG A 68 -15.56 -2.61 -0.24
CA ARG A 68 -16.55 -2.98 -1.27
C ARG A 68 -16.23 -2.32 -2.61
N ASN A 69 -16.90 -2.76 -3.69
CA ASN A 69 -16.77 -2.20 -5.04
C ASN A 69 -15.31 -2.09 -5.47
N ILE A 70 -14.53 -3.14 -5.18
CA ILE A 70 -13.08 -3.12 -5.27
C ILE A 70 -12.69 -3.25 -6.73
N LYS A 71 -11.86 -2.32 -7.20
CA LYS A 71 -11.28 -2.32 -8.54
C LYS A 71 -9.77 -2.21 -8.44
N GLY A 72 -9.07 -2.99 -9.23
CA GLY A 72 -7.62 -2.97 -9.25
C GLY A 72 -7.05 -3.88 -10.31
N VAL A 73 -5.79 -4.24 -10.14
CA VAL A 73 -5.02 -5.11 -11.04
C VAL A 73 -4.18 -6.07 -10.20
N LEU A 74 -3.79 -7.22 -10.75
CA LEU A 74 -2.88 -8.11 -10.05
C LEU A 74 -1.49 -7.49 -9.97
N LEU A 75 -0.87 -7.56 -8.79
CA LEU A 75 0.49 -7.05 -8.63
C LEU A 75 1.49 -7.78 -9.55
N LYS A 76 1.29 -9.09 -9.76
CA LYS A 76 2.14 -9.91 -10.64
C LYS A 76 2.20 -9.35 -12.07
N ASP A 77 1.11 -8.78 -12.57
CA ASP A 77 1.07 -8.20 -13.93
C ASP A 77 1.92 -6.93 -14.02
N ILE A 78 2.02 -6.15 -12.94
CA ILE A 78 2.93 -5.00 -12.83
C ILE A 78 4.37 -5.49 -12.71
N LEU A 79 4.62 -6.46 -11.81
CA LEU A 79 5.96 -7.01 -11.58
C LEU A 79 6.53 -7.78 -12.77
N ALA A 80 5.69 -8.27 -13.69
CA ALA A 80 6.14 -8.88 -14.94
C ALA A 80 6.96 -7.92 -15.82
N LYS A 81 6.83 -6.59 -15.60
CA LYS A 81 7.64 -5.55 -16.28
C LYS A 81 8.89 -5.16 -15.50
N VAL A 82 9.13 -5.75 -14.33
CA VAL A 82 10.26 -5.43 -13.45
C VAL A 82 11.31 -6.53 -13.55
N GLU A 83 12.51 -6.14 -13.96
CA GLU A 83 13.66 -7.04 -13.98
C GLU A 83 14.46 -6.90 -12.68
N ILE A 84 14.43 -7.95 -11.85
CA ILE A 84 15.25 -8.03 -10.64
C ILE A 84 16.72 -8.25 -11.02
N GLU A 85 17.61 -7.50 -10.39
CA GLU A 85 19.07 -7.63 -10.56
C GLU A 85 19.57 -8.81 -9.70
N ALA A 86 19.21 -10.03 -10.12
CA ALA A 86 19.63 -11.26 -9.49
C ALA A 86 20.86 -11.86 -10.17
N ALA A 87 21.80 -12.37 -9.37
CA ALA A 87 22.99 -13.06 -9.88
C ALA A 87 22.63 -14.33 -10.67
N SER A 88 21.55 -15.03 -10.26
CA SER A 88 20.96 -16.12 -11.03
C SER A 88 19.48 -16.30 -10.69
N PRO A 89 18.69 -17.00 -11.54
CA PRO A 89 17.31 -17.34 -11.19
C PRO A 89 17.18 -18.14 -9.88
N LYS A 90 18.21 -18.90 -9.50
CA LYS A 90 18.20 -19.71 -8.26
C LYS A 90 18.17 -18.84 -7.00
N THR A 91 18.77 -17.65 -7.05
CA THR A 91 18.82 -16.74 -5.90
C THR A 91 17.53 -15.94 -5.72
N LEU A 92 16.56 -16.01 -6.65
CA LEU A 92 15.27 -15.28 -6.51
C LEU A 92 14.52 -15.63 -5.22
N SER A 93 14.69 -16.84 -4.70
CA SER A 93 14.11 -17.27 -3.42
C SER A 93 14.61 -16.48 -2.20
N GLU A 94 15.75 -15.80 -2.32
CA GLU A 94 16.35 -14.97 -1.27
C GLU A 94 15.80 -13.52 -1.30
N TYR A 95 14.97 -13.18 -2.28
CA TYR A 95 14.43 -11.84 -2.42
C TYR A 95 13.12 -11.67 -1.65
N TYR A 96 12.90 -10.45 -1.19
CA TYR A 96 11.67 -10.03 -0.53
C TYR A 96 11.32 -8.59 -0.93
N LEU A 97 10.04 -8.28 -0.85
CA LEU A 97 9.48 -7.01 -1.24
C LEU A 97 8.90 -6.32 -0.01
N ILE A 98 9.36 -5.10 0.26
CA ILE A 98 8.83 -4.23 1.31
C ILE A 98 7.86 -3.24 0.67
N PHE A 99 6.60 -3.31 1.06
CA PHE A 99 5.57 -2.37 0.65
C PHE A 99 5.45 -1.30 1.72
N THR A 100 5.62 -0.05 1.32
CA THR A 100 5.62 1.11 2.22
C THR A 100 4.44 2.02 1.86
N ALA A 101 3.66 2.40 2.85
CA ALA A 101 2.59 3.39 2.73
C ALA A 101 3.12 4.83 2.88
N THR A 102 2.29 5.82 2.57
CA THR A 102 2.59 7.25 2.76
C THR A 102 2.79 7.64 4.23
N ASP A 103 2.22 6.89 5.17
CA ASP A 103 2.41 7.03 6.61
C ASP A 103 3.62 6.24 7.17
N ASN A 104 4.45 5.67 6.28
CA ASN A 104 5.58 4.79 6.58
C ASN A 104 5.21 3.42 7.20
N TYR A 105 3.92 3.02 7.20
CA TYR A 105 3.56 1.65 7.50
C TYR A 105 4.19 0.69 6.48
N LYS A 106 4.71 -0.44 6.96
CA LYS A 106 5.45 -1.40 6.15
C LYS A 106 4.93 -2.82 6.33
N VAL A 107 4.86 -3.54 5.22
CA VAL A 107 4.62 -4.99 5.19
C VAL A 107 5.60 -5.65 4.24
N VAL A 108 5.89 -6.93 4.49
CA VAL A 108 6.87 -7.69 3.72
C VAL A 108 6.19 -8.90 3.10
N TYR A 109 6.59 -9.20 1.86
CA TYR A 109 6.30 -10.45 1.18
C TYR A 109 7.61 -11.06 0.73
N SER A 110 7.75 -12.37 0.83
CA SER A 110 8.86 -13.05 0.14
C SER A 110 8.58 -13.10 -1.37
N TRP A 111 9.63 -13.21 -2.17
CA TRP A 111 9.48 -13.45 -3.62
C TRP A 111 8.66 -14.73 -3.87
N ASN A 112 8.95 -15.81 -3.13
CA ASN A 112 8.21 -17.07 -3.25
C ASN A 112 6.73 -16.94 -2.89
N GLU A 113 6.37 -16.10 -1.93
CA GLU A 113 4.97 -15.86 -1.60
C GLU A 113 4.22 -15.21 -2.78
N ILE A 114 4.86 -14.27 -3.47
CA ILE A 114 4.26 -13.57 -4.62
C ILE A 114 4.26 -14.44 -5.88
N PHE A 115 5.29 -15.23 -6.13
CA PHE A 115 5.45 -15.91 -7.43
C PHE A 115 5.17 -17.41 -7.38
N ASN A 116 5.27 -18.05 -6.22
CA ASN A 116 5.19 -19.50 -6.04
C ASN A 116 4.13 -19.94 -5.01
N SER A 117 3.14 -19.09 -4.71
CA SER A 117 2.03 -19.45 -3.82
C SER A 117 0.69 -18.90 -4.30
N PRO A 118 -0.45 -19.44 -3.81
CA PRO A 118 -1.78 -18.92 -4.12
C PRO A 118 -1.97 -17.44 -3.76
N THR A 119 -1.21 -16.93 -2.78
CA THR A 119 -1.24 -15.52 -2.35
C THR A 119 -0.99 -14.58 -3.52
N GLY A 120 0.03 -14.90 -4.33
CA GLY A 120 0.41 -14.09 -5.49
C GLY A 120 -0.68 -13.95 -6.56
N ASN A 121 -1.56 -14.94 -6.66
CA ASN A 121 -2.65 -14.92 -7.64
C ASN A 121 -3.82 -14.04 -7.21
N GLN A 122 -3.81 -13.51 -5.99
CA GLN A 122 -4.87 -12.70 -5.39
C GLN A 122 -4.36 -11.36 -4.84
N LEU A 123 -3.04 -11.16 -4.78
CA LEU A 123 -2.42 -9.91 -4.36
C LEU A 123 -2.70 -8.80 -5.37
N MET A 124 -3.50 -7.82 -4.96
CA MET A 124 -4.02 -6.77 -5.84
C MET A 124 -3.49 -5.38 -5.47
N VAL A 125 -3.22 -4.58 -6.50
CA VAL A 125 -3.06 -3.13 -6.39
C VAL A 125 -4.40 -2.50 -6.72
N LEU A 126 -4.99 -1.81 -5.73
CA LEU A 126 -6.31 -1.22 -5.82
C LEU A 126 -6.22 0.18 -6.45
N SER A 127 -7.07 0.43 -7.44
CA SER A 127 -7.30 1.75 -8.04
C SER A 127 -8.52 2.45 -7.44
N SER A 128 -9.47 1.69 -6.90
CA SER A 128 -10.69 2.22 -6.25
C SER A 128 -11.31 1.17 -5.33
N TYR A 129 -11.85 1.60 -4.20
CA TYR A 129 -12.66 0.77 -3.29
C TYR A 129 -13.44 1.68 -2.33
N ASP A 130 -14.56 1.18 -1.84
CA ASP A 130 -15.34 1.81 -0.78
C ASP A 130 -14.97 1.19 0.57
N THR A 131 -15.04 1.98 1.65
CA THR A 131 -14.78 1.50 3.02
C THR A 131 -16.09 1.40 3.81
N GLU A 132 -16.17 0.40 4.70
CA GLU A 132 -17.27 0.22 5.65
C GLU A 132 -16.70 0.06 7.07
N PRO A 133 -16.95 1.01 8.01
CA PRO A 133 -17.75 2.23 7.83
C PRO A 133 -17.11 3.19 6.82
N ALA A 134 -17.92 4.03 6.18
CA ALA A 134 -17.43 5.02 5.24
C ALA A 134 -16.44 5.96 5.95
N LYS A 135 -15.16 5.85 5.59
CA LYS A 135 -14.10 6.75 6.06
C LYS A 135 -13.81 7.79 4.99
N ALA A 136 -13.32 8.95 5.40
CA ALA A 136 -12.86 10.01 4.51
C ALA A 136 -11.61 9.61 3.69
N GLU A 137 -11.06 8.41 3.90
CA GLU A 137 -10.01 7.81 3.09
C GLU A 137 -10.53 7.48 1.68
N LYS A 138 -10.77 8.52 0.87
CA LYS A 138 -11.06 8.39 -0.56
C LYS A 138 -9.74 8.26 -1.32
N GLY A 139 -9.68 7.33 -2.28
CA GLY A 139 -8.84 7.48 -3.48
C GLY A 139 -7.36 7.13 -3.43
N ASN A 140 -6.88 6.39 -2.43
CA ASN A 140 -5.48 5.96 -2.39
C ASN A 140 -5.23 4.69 -3.19
N ILE A 141 -4.12 4.64 -3.94
CA ILE A 141 -3.55 3.35 -4.35
C ILE A 141 -3.29 2.53 -3.09
N ALA A 142 -3.79 1.30 -3.05
CA ALA A 142 -3.65 0.41 -1.90
C ALA A 142 -3.27 -1.01 -2.33
N ILE A 143 -2.82 -1.82 -1.38
CA ILE A 143 -2.58 -3.26 -1.55
C ILE A 143 -3.58 -4.03 -0.74
N VAL A 144 -4.22 -5.03 -1.32
CA VAL A 144 -5.01 -6.02 -0.57
C VAL A 144 -4.65 -7.43 -1.02
N THR A 145 -4.74 -8.36 -0.07
CA THR A 145 -4.51 -9.78 -0.28
C THR A 145 -5.70 -10.55 0.30
N PRO A 146 -6.75 -10.80 -0.50
CA PRO A 146 -7.98 -11.43 -0.02
C PRO A 146 -7.78 -12.82 0.58
N SER A 147 -6.69 -13.51 0.23
CA SER A 147 -6.33 -14.82 0.78
C SER A 147 -5.79 -14.79 2.21
N ASP A 148 -5.56 -13.61 2.78
CA ASP A 148 -5.03 -13.49 4.14
C ASP A 148 -6.11 -13.69 5.19
N PHE A 149 -5.78 -14.49 6.22
CA PHE A 149 -6.64 -14.62 7.42
C PHE A 149 -6.81 -13.28 8.14
N ALA A 150 -5.69 -12.67 8.56
CA ALA A 150 -5.68 -11.36 9.22
C ALA A 150 -5.48 -10.23 8.21
N THR A 151 -6.42 -10.10 7.26
CA THR A 151 -6.30 -9.24 6.06
C THR A 151 -5.88 -7.79 6.36
N GLY A 152 -6.30 -7.24 7.50
CA GLY A 152 -5.97 -5.86 7.89
C GLY A 152 -4.48 -5.61 8.15
N ARG A 153 -3.68 -6.66 8.42
CA ARG A 153 -2.23 -6.52 8.63
C ARG A 153 -1.45 -6.38 7.34
N ARG A 154 -2.02 -6.76 6.20
CA ARG A 154 -1.42 -6.55 4.87
C ARG A 154 -2.28 -5.74 3.92
N PHE A 155 -3.25 -5.01 4.49
CA PHE A 155 -3.96 -3.96 3.79
C PHE A 155 -3.17 -2.65 3.85
N VAL A 156 -2.31 -2.41 2.86
CA VAL A 156 -1.46 -1.22 2.79
C VAL A 156 -2.22 -0.11 2.11
N LYS A 157 -2.69 0.87 2.87
CA LYS A 157 -3.41 2.03 2.32
C LYS A 157 -2.43 3.15 1.98
N GLY A 158 -2.59 3.77 0.82
CA GLY A 158 -1.67 4.82 0.39
C GLY A 158 -0.30 4.26 0.06
N LEU A 159 -0.23 3.18 -0.72
CA LEU A 159 1.03 2.61 -1.18
C LEU A 159 1.87 3.70 -1.85
N SER A 160 3.09 3.92 -1.37
CA SER A 160 4.03 4.90 -1.90
C SER A 160 5.23 4.24 -2.56
N LYS A 161 5.64 3.06 -2.06
CA LYS A 161 6.84 2.37 -2.53
C LYS A 161 6.77 0.86 -2.36
N ILE A 162 7.39 0.14 -3.30
CA ILE A 162 7.77 -1.27 -3.17
C ILE A 162 9.30 -1.36 -3.33
N SER A 163 10.01 -1.75 -2.27
CA SER A 163 11.46 -1.97 -2.32
C SER A 163 11.74 -3.46 -2.45
N ILE A 164 12.47 -3.85 -3.50
CA ILE A 164 12.94 -5.22 -3.71
C ILE A 164 14.35 -5.36 -3.13
N LEU A 165 14.52 -6.26 -2.17
CA LEU A 165 15.79 -6.49 -1.46
C LEU A 165 16.10 -7.99 -1.43
N GLN A 166 17.36 -8.33 -1.16
CA GLN A 166 17.85 -9.70 -0.99
C GLN A 166 18.23 -9.91 0.49
N VAL A 167 18.00 -11.10 1.04
CA VAL A 167 18.55 -11.45 2.35
C VAL A 167 20.07 -11.59 2.24
N ASN A 168 20.80 -11.11 3.25
CA ASN A 168 22.25 -11.18 3.30
C ASN A 168 22.73 -12.48 3.93
#